data_AF-A0A940WF72-F1
#
_entry.id   AF-A0A940WF72-F1
#
_cell.length_a   1.000
_cell.length_b   1.000
_cell.length_c   1.000
_cell.angle_alpha   90.00
_cell.angle_beta   90.00
_cell.angle_gamma   90.00
#
_symmetry.space_group_name_H-M   'P 1'
#
loop_
_entity.id
_entity.type
_entity.pdbx_description
1 polymer ?
#
loop_
_entity_poly.entity_id
_entity_poly.type
_entity_poly.pdbx_seq_one_letter_code
_entity_poly.pdbx_strand_id
1 'polypeptide(L)'
;EEMDCMDCHNRPTHIYLPPETGVDRAMTTGLIPRTLPWAKKLVVDALVREYPTREKAHEGLTAEITGFYRQKYPALYEARKADVEKAAKTATEIYDRSVFPAMKVNWKTYPSNIGHRNWPGCFRCHDGRHISKKGKVLSTECSVCHTMPERGPLMPLGAVSPDKKLPWHPVELNGKHARILCSRCHSAGYRPPSDCIECHKFNTAAPMMKMACTDCHQKPGEAKPLTACKECHDKVYGLHAKGGHLDAACTDCHKPHDWAMTGRDQCIECHSDMKEHNVAKGACVSCHSFRAGKSARK
;
A
#
# COMPACT_ATOMS: atom_id res chain seq x y z
N GLU A 1 -29.06 -22.35 -7.29
CA GLU A 1 -29.31 -21.47 -6.15
C GLU A 1 -29.31 -20.03 -6.61
N GLU A 2 -30.23 -19.24 -6.08
CA GLU A 2 -30.37 -17.81 -6.31
C GLU A 2 -29.84 -17.10 -5.05
N MET A 3 -28.93 -16.14 -5.23
CA MET A 3 -28.30 -15.41 -4.13
C MET A 3 -29.29 -14.39 -3.56
N ASP A 4 -29.43 -14.35 -2.24
CA ASP A 4 -30.24 -13.40 -1.47
C ASP A 4 -29.45 -12.11 -1.16
N CYS A 5 -30.18 -11.02 -0.95
CA CYS A 5 -29.67 -9.80 -0.34
C CYS A 5 -28.83 -10.07 0.92
N MET A 6 -29.18 -11.01 1.81
CA MET A 6 -28.40 -11.33 3.03
C MET A 6 -27.13 -12.14 2.76
N ASP A 7 -27.05 -12.86 1.64
CA ASP A 7 -25.79 -13.44 1.15
C ASP A 7 -24.80 -12.32 0.76
N CYS A 8 -25.34 -11.14 0.41
CA CYS A 8 -24.59 -9.94 0.04
C CYS A 8 -24.55 -8.86 1.15
N HIS A 9 -25.47 -8.87 2.11
CA HIS A 9 -25.67 -7.86 3.14
C HIS A 9 -25.60 -8.47 4.54
N ASN A 10 -24.65 -7.98 5.34
CA ASN A 10 -24.70 -8.16 6.78
C ASN A 10 -25.65 -7.10 7.37
N ARG A 11 -26.86 -7.48 7.79
CA ARG A 11 -27.78 -6.59 8.56
C ARG A 11 -27.80 -7.01 10.04
N PRO A 12 -28.03 -6.07 10.96
CA PRO A 12 -27.06 -5.22 11.66
C PRO A 12 -26.53 -5.86 12.96
N THR A 13 -25.22 -5.85 13.21
CA THR A 13 -24.71 -5.80 14.61
C THR A 13 -23.19 -5.54 14.66
N HIS A 14 -22.80 -4.72 15.66
CA HIS A 14 -21.48 -4.17 15.98
C HIS A 14 -20.63 -3.66 14.80
N ILE A 15 -20.91 -2.43 14.35
CA ILE A 15 -20.04 -1.74 13.40
C ILE A 15 -18.76 -1.28 14.12
N TYR A 16 -17.65 -1.99 13.88
CA TYR A 16 -16.33 -1.58 14.34
C TYR A 16 -15.77 -0.52 13.39
N LEU A 17 -15.88 0.74 13.78
CA LEU A 17 -15.44 1.85 12.92
C LEU A 17 -13.91 1.87 12.83
N PRO A 18 -13.35 2.08 11.63
CA PRO A 18 -11.95 2.44 11.49
C PRO A 18 -11.59 3.68 12.32
N PRO A 19 -10.36 3.74 12.88
CA PRO A 19 -9.89 4.87 13.68
C PRO A 19 -10.10 6.22 13.01
N GLU A 20 -9.78 6.36 11.72
CA GLU A 20 -9.95 7.61 10.99
C GLU A 20 -11.41 8.03 10.89
N THR A 21 -12.33 7.07 10.76
CA THR A 21 -13.77 7.38 10.71
C THR A 21 -14.29 7.81 12.07
N GLY A 22 -13.85 7.13 13.14
CA GLY A 22 -14.18 7.50 14.52
C GLY A 22 -13.69 8.90 14.87
N VAL A 23 -12.45 9.21 14.51
CA VAL A 23 -11.83 10.53 14.73
C VAL A 23 -12.49 11.61 13.89
N ASP A 24 -12.80 11.34 12.62
CA ASP A 24 -13.48 12.32 11.76
C ASP A 24 -14.86 12.70 12.30
N ARG A 25 -15.62 11.73 12.83
CA ARG A 25 -16.90 12.00 13.49
C ARG A 25 -16.71 12.85 14.74
N ALA A 26 -15.76 12.49 15.61
CA ALA A 26 -15.45 13.23 16.83
C ALA A 26 -14.97 14.67 16.55
N MET A 27 -14.21 14.87 15.48
CA MET A 27 -13.76 16.20 15.06
C MET A 27 -14.91 17.03 14.46
N THR A 28 -15.81 16.39 13.72
CA THR A 28 -16.99 17.05 13.13
C THR A 28 -17.95 17.54 14.21
N THR A 29 -18.10 16.80 15.31
CA THR A 29 -18.94 17.18 16.45
C THR A 29 -18.24 18.04 17.50
N GLY A 30 -16.97 18.40 17.30
CA GLY A 30 -16.21 19.23 18.24
C GLY A 30 -15.80 18.53 19.55
N LEU A 31 -15.90 17.20 19.60
CA LEU A 31 -15.35 16.41 20.72
C LEU A 31 -13.83 16.43 20.70
N ILE A 32 -13.23 16.36 19.51
CA ILE A 32 -11.81 16.62 19.28
C ILE A 32 -11.70 17.98 18.57
N PRO A 33 -11.16 19.02 19.22
CA PRO A 33 -11.06 20.34 18.60
C PRO A 33 -10.20 20.32 17.33
N ARG A 34 -10.75 20.81 16.21
CA ARG A 34 -10.06 20.90 14.91
C ARG A 34 -8.90 21.89 14.89
N THR A 35 -8.87 22.79 15.87
CA THR A 35 -7.85 23.82 16.08
C THR A 35 -6.63 23.31 16.86
N LEU A 36 -6.62 22.04 17.26
CA LEU A 36 -5.43 21.42 17.85
C LEU A 36 -4.48 20.97 16.72
N PRO A 37 -3.20 21.41 16.72
CA PRO A 37 -2.24 21.01 15.70
C PRO A 37 -2.07 19.48 15.65
N TRP A 38 -2.17 18.90 14.46
CA TRP A 38 -1.97 17.46 14.21
C TRP A 38 -2.95 16.50 14.90
N ALA A 39 -4.05 17.00 15.50
CA ALA A 39 -4.96 16.17 16.30
C ALA A 39 -5.45 14.90 15.56
N LYS A 40 -5.89 15.04 14.31
CA LYS A 40 -6.36 13.88 13.51
C LYS A 40 -5.29 12.80 13.40
N LYS A 41 -4.09 13.19 12.95
CA LYS A 41 -2.97 12.27 12.73
C LYS A 41 -2.57 11.59 14.03
N LEU A 42 -2.34 12.38 15.08
CA LEU A 42 -1.91 11.90 16.38
C LEU A 42 -2.88 10.87 16.96
N VAL A 43 -4.17 11.17 16.95
CA VAL A 43 -5.19 10.29 17.55
C VAL A 43 -5.35 9.01 16.71
N VAL A 44 -5.36 9.12 15.39
CA VAL A 44 -5.42 7.94 14.50
C VAL A 44 -4.20 7.04 14.69
N ASP A 45 -2.99 7.62 14.72
CA ASP A 45 -1.74 6.87 14.90
C ASP A 45 -1.70 6.13 16.25
N ALA A 46 -2.23 6.75 17.31
CA ALA A 46 -2.33 6.11 18.62
C ALA A 46 -3.38 4.98 18.61
N LEU A 47 -4.54 5.19 17.95
CA LEU A 47 -5.63 4.21 17.87
C LEU A 47 -5.28 2.96 17.05
N VAL A 48 -4.41 3.04 16.05
CA VAL A 48 -4.03 1.88 15.23
C VAL A 48 -3.05 0.91 15.90
N ARG A 49 -2.47 1.30 17.04
CA ARG A 49 -1.55 0.45 17.78
C ARG A 49 -2.27 -0.75 18.38
N GLU A 50 -1.52 -1.83 18.52
CA GLU A 50 -2.01 -3.04 19.18
C GLU A 50 -1.74 -2.94 20.68
N TYR A 51 -2.82 -2.99 21.47
CA TYR A 51 -2.74 -3.00 22.92
C TYR A 51 -3.24 -4.34 23.45
N PRO A 52 -2.59 -4.90 24.49
CA PRO A 52 -2.97 -6.20 25.04
C PRO A 52 -4.32 -6.16 25.76
N THR A 53 -4.66 -5.05 26.43
CA THR A 53 -5.92 -4.87 27.17
C THR A 53 -6.48 -3.47 26.95
N ARG A 54 -7.73 -3.25 27.38
CA ARG A 54 -8.37 -1.92 27.31
C ARG A 54 -7.70 -0.92 28.23
N GLU A 55 -7.33 -1.36 29.42
CA GLU A 55 -6.65 -0.54 30.43
C GLU A 55 -5.31 -0.05 29.88
N LYS A 56 -4.53 -0.94 29.24
CA LYS A 56 -3.28 -0.55 28.57
C LYS A 56 -3.49 0.32 27.35
N ALA A 57 -4.59 0.15 26.62
CA ALA A 57 -4.97 1.08 25.56
C ALA A 57 -5.27 2.47 26.12
N HIS A 58 -6.04 2.57 27.21
CA HIS A 58 -6.40 3.86 27.81
C HIS A 58 -5.19 4.59 28.36
N GLU A 59 -4.31 3.89 29.08
CA GLU A 59 -3.03 4.42 29.56
C GLU A 59 -2.18 4.92 28.37
N GLY A 60 -2.01 4.07 27.34
CA GLY A 60 -1.18 4.37 26.18
C GLY A 60 -1.70 5.53 25.34
N LEU A 61 -3.00 5.54 25.02
CA LEU A 61 -3.66 6.62 24.27
C LEU A 61 -3.54 7.95 25.02
N THR A 62 -3.81 7.96 26.31
CA THR A 62 -3.74 9.17 27.13
C THR A 62 -2.32 9.69 27.22
N ALA A 63 -1.36 8.81 27.52
CA ALA A 63 0.05 9.18 27.64
C ALA A 63 0.61 9.72 26.33
N GLU A 64 0.29 9.08 25.19
CA GLU A 64 0.76 9.51 23.88
C GLU A 64 0.19 10.86 23.46
N ILE A 65 -1.14 11.03 23.56
CA ILE A 65 -1.81 12.25 23.12
C ILE A 65 -1.37 13.43 23.99
N THR A 66 -1.41 13.29 25.31
CA THR A 66 -1.01 14.37 26.23
C THR A 66 0.50 14.62 26.16
N GLY A 67 1.30 13.57 26.09
CA GLY A 67 2.76 13.65 26.00
C GLY A 67 3.24 14.37 24.73
N PHE A 68 2.59 14.12 23.59
CA PHE A 68 2.89 14.82 22.34
C PHE A 68 2.74 16.33 22.49
N TYR A 69 1.62 16.81 23.03
CA TYR A 69 1.42 18.27 23.20
C TYR A 69 2.32 18.85 24.27
N ARG A 70 2.58 18.16 25.38
CA ARG A 70 3.55 18.60 26.40
C ARG A 70 4.95 18.80 25.81
N GLN A 71 5.40 17.89 24.97
CA GLN A 71 6.76 17.90 24.43
C GLN A 71 6.91 18.81 23.21
N LYS A 72 5.95 18.80 22.28
CA LYS A 72 6.04 19.51 20.99
C LYS A 72 5.37 20.88 20.99
N TYR A 73 4.38 21.09 21.87
CA TYR A 73 3.58 22.32 21.94
C TYR A 73 3.34 22.76 23.40
N PRO A 74 4.38 22.95 24.22
CA PRO A 74 4.24 23.18 25.67
C PRO A 74 3.36 24.39 26.01
N ALA A 75 3.55 25.53 25.32
CA ALA A 75 2.73 26.72 25.54
C ALA A 75 1.24 26.50 25.23
N LEU A 76 0.94 25.74 24.18
CA LEU A 76 -0.44 25.37 23.84
C LEU A 76 -1.02 24.40 24.87
N TYR A 77 -0.21 23.45 25.35
CA TYR A 77 -0.63 22.50 26.38
C TYR A 77 -1.04 23.22 27.67
N GLU A 78 -0.25 24.19 28.13
CA GLU A 78 -0.60 24.98 29.32
C GLU A 78 -1.88 25.79 29.12
N ALA A 79 -2.05 26.43 27.96
CA ALA A 79 -3.22 27.25 27.67
C ALA A 79 -4.50 26.43 27.41
N ARG A 80 -4.38 25.25 26.80
CA ARG A 80 -5.51 24.44 26.29
C ARG A 80 -5.49 23.01 26.84
N LYS A 81 -5.02 22.83 28.07
CA LYS A 81 -4.91 21.52 28.72
C LYS A 81 -6.21 20.71 28.67
N ALA A 82 -7.33 21.36 28.97
CA ALA A 82 -8.65 20.73 28.95
C ALA A 82 -9.04 20.19 27.56
N ASP A 83 -8.70 20.90 26.48
CA ASP A 83 -8.95 20.43 25.11
C ASP A 83 -8.15 19.18 24.78
N VAL A 84 -6.88 19.13 25.22
CA VAL A 84 -5.99 17.99 24.99
C VAL A 84 -6.47 16.77 25.80
N GLU A 85 -6.85 16.98 27.06
CA GLU A 85 -7.41 15.92 27.91
C GLU A 85 -8.75 15.41 27.38
N LYS A 86 -9.61 16.30 26.90
CA LYS A 86 -10.85 15.93 26.21
C LYS A 86 -10.58 15.09 24.97
N ALA A 87 -9.61 15.50 24.14
CA ALA A 87 -9.24 14.74 22.95
C ALA A 87 -8.70 13.34 23.30
N ALA A 88 -7.87 13.23 24.34
CA ALA A 88 -7.36 11.96 24.85
C ALA A 88 -8.50 11.04 25.33
N LYS A 89 -9.44 11.58 26.12
CA LYS A 89 -10.63 10.85 26.57
C LYS A 89 -11.52 10.41 25.40
N THR A 90 -11.75 11.28 24.41
CA THR A 90 -12.51 10.89 23.22
C THR A 90 -11.81 9.77 22.44
N ALA A 91 -10.47 9.75 22.40
CA ALA A 91 -9.73 8.65 21.80
C ALA A 91 -9.98 7.32 22.51
N THR A 92 -9.97 7.28 23.84
CA THR A 92 -10.27 6.05 24.59
C THR A 92 -11.71 5.58 24.35
N GLU A 93 -12.67 6.50 24.29
CA GLU A 93 -14.06 6.18 23.95
C GLU A 93 -14.24 5.64 22.52
N ILE A 94 -13.46 6.14 21.55
CA ILE A 94 -13.44 5.61 20.18
C ILE A 94 -12.90 4.18 20.19
N TYR A 95 -11.81 3.94 20.93
CA TYR A 95 -11.21 2.62 21.07
C TYR A 95 -12.19 1.60 21.65
N ASP A 96 -12.87 1.94 22.75
CA ASP A 96 -13.79 1.02 23.44
C ASP A 96 -14.99 0.58 22.60
N ARG A 97 -15.40 1.40 21.63
CA ARG A 97 -16.50 1.08 20.72
C ARG A 97 -16.08 0.15 19.58
N SER A 98 -14.80 0.14 19.23
CA SER A 98 -14.33 -0.46 17.96
C SER A 98 -13.24 -1.52 18.15
N VAL A 99 -12.68 -1.68 19.35
CA VAL A 99 -11.58 -2.61 19.64
C VAL A 99 -11.85 -3.41 20.91
N PHE A 100 -11.75 -4.72 20.78
CA PHE A 100 -11.98 -5.68 21.84
C PHE A 100 -10.79 -6.66 21.89
N PRO A 101 -9.69 -6.31 22.60
CA PRO A 101 -8.46 -7.09 22.59
C PRO A 101 -8.63 -8.55 23.00
N ALA A 102 -9.40 -8.80 24.07
CA ALA A 102 -9.67 -10.15 24.57
C ALA A 102 -10.35 -11.05 23.52
N MET A 103 -11.24 -10.49 22.71
CA MET A 103 -11.93 -11.22 21.64
C MET A 103 -11.16 -11.20 20.31
N LYS A 104 -10.06 -10.45 20.21
CA LYS A 104 -9.33 -10.18 18.97
C LYS A 104 -10.23 -9.60 17.87
N VAL A 105 -11.21 -8.79 18.27
CA VAL A 105 -12.20 -8.17 17.37
C VAL A 105 -11.90 -6.69 17.21
N ASN A 106 -11.78 -6.24 15.96
CA ASN A 106 -11.64 -4.84 15.60
C ASN A 106 -12.06 -4.61 14.13
N TRP A 107 -11.89 -3.38 13.64
CA TRP A 107 -12.19 -3.02 12.24
C TRP A 107 -11.38 -3.82 11.20
N LYS A 108 -10.19 -4.33 11.55
CA LYS A 108 -9.38 -5.16 10.64
C LYS A 108 -9.97 -6.57 10.50
N THR A 109 -10.40 -7.17 11.61
CA THR A 109 -10.95 -8.54 11.62
C THR A 109 -12.40 -8.60 11.17
N TYR A 110 -13.15 -7.50 11.32
CA TYR A 110 -14.53 -7.36 10.85
C TYR A 110 -14.66 -6.21 9.84
N PRO A 111 -14.13 -6.38 8.61
CA PRO A 111 -14.14 -5.35 7.59
C PRO A 111 -15.56 -5.05 7.09
N SER A 112 -15.86 -3.78 6.88
CA SER A 112 -17.13 -3.37 6.27
C SER A 112 -17.03 -3.43 4.74
N ASN A 113 -17.88 -4.25 4.12
CA ASN A 113 -17.92 -4.40 2.66
C ASN A 113 -19.00 -3.52 1.99
N ILE A 114 -19.61 -2.59 2.73
CA ILE A 114 -20.63 -1.68 2.20
C ILE A 114 -20.08 -0.70 1.14
N GLY A 115 -18.76 -0.46 1.15
CA GLY A 115 -18.08 0.36 0.17
C GLY A 115 -16.73 -0.24 -0.20
N HIS A 116 -16.02 0.42 -1.13
CA HIS A 116 -14.79 -0.12 -1.73
C HIS A 116 -13.52 0.71 -1.47
N ARG A 117 -13.58 1.69 -0.54
CA ARG A 117 -12.43 2.55 -0.24
C ARG A 117 -11.37 1.83 0.58
N ASN A 118 -11.73 1.37 1.78
CA ASN A 118 -10.78 0.76 2.73
C ASN A 118 -10.68 -0.76 2.59
N TRP A 119 -11.69 -1.39 1.99
CA TRP A 119 -11.77 -2.82 1.72
C TRP A 119 -12.36 -3.04 0.33
N PRO A 120 -12.25 -4.23 -0.28
CA PRO A 120 -12.66 -4.42 -1.65
C PRO A 120 -14.18 -4.35 -1.88
N GLY A 121 -15.02 -4.56 -0.84
CA GLY A 121 -16.47 -4.46 -0.96
C GLY A 121 -17.04 -5.39 -2.03
N CYS A 122 -17.88 -4.85 -2.91
CA CYS A 122 -18.45 -5.59 -4.06
C CYS A 122 -17.38 -6.08 -5.06
N PHE A 123 -16.22 -5.41 -5.14
CA PHE A 123 -15.10 -5.85 -5.99
C PHE A 123 -14.45 -7.16 -5.55
N ARG A 124 -14.89 -7.76 -4.44
CA ARG A 124 -14.54 -9.15 -4.10
C ARG A 124 -15.04 -10.14 -5.13
N CYS A 125 -16.16 -9.85 -5.79
CA CYS A 125 -16.72 -10.66 -6.87
C CYS A 125 -16.61 -9.95 -8.23
N HIS A 126 -16.69 -8.61 -8.24
CA HIS A 126 -16.52 -7.79 -9.43
C HIS A 126 -15.03 -7.58 -9.80
N ASP A 127 -14.25 -8.65 -9.78
CA ASP A 127 -12.81 -8.66 -10.03
C ASP A 127 -12.43 -9.19 -11.42
N GLY A 128 -13.43 -9.45 -12.26
CA GLY A 128 -13.28 -10.02 -13.60
C GLY A 128 -13.03 -11.53 -13.62
N ARG A 129 -12.96 -12.22 -12.48
CA ARG A 129 -12.75 -13.68 -12.40
C ARG A 129 -14.04 -14.49 -12.48
N HIS A 130 -15.18 -13.86 -12.19
CA HIS A 130 -16.50 -14.47 -12.31
C HIS A 130 -17.02 -14.32 -13.74
N ILE A 131 -16.73 -15.32 -14.57
CA ILE A 131 -17.05 -15.34 -16.00
C ILE A 131 -18.16 -16.37 -16.27
N SER A 132 -19.27 -15.92 -16.87
CA SER A 132 -20.33 -16.82 -17.33
C SER A 132 -19.85 -17.74 -18.46
N LYS A 133 -20.60 -18.83 -18.73
CA LYS A 133 -20.32 -19.72 -19.88
C LYS A 133 -20.28 -19.00 -21.24
N LYS A 134 -20.91 -17.82 -21.34
CA LYS A 134 -20.94 -16.96 -22.54
C LYS A 134 -19.84 -15.88 -22.54
N GLY A 135 -18.88 -15.92 -21.61
CA GLY A 135 -17.77 -14.96 -21.53
C GLY A 135 -18.09 -13.62 -20.84
N LYS A 136 -19.33 -13.40 -20.38
CA LYS A 136 -19.72 -12.17 -19.68
C LYS A 136 -19.18 -12.15 -18.24
N VAL A 137 -18.58 -11.02 -17.85
CA VAL A 137 -18.11 -10.73 -16.48
C VAL A 137 -19.07 -9.82 -15.73
N LEU A 138 -18.94 -9.80 -14.39
CA LEU A 138 -19.58 -8.79 -13.54
C LEU A 138 -18.98 -7.40 -13.83
N SER A 139 -19.84 -6.40 -14.06
CA SER A 139 -19.42 -5.04 -14.45
C SER A 139 -18.77 -4.28 -13.30
N THR A 140 -17.76 -3.46 -13.59
CA THR A 140 -17.11 -2.56 -12.63
C THR A 140 -17.47 -1.08 -12.85
N GLU A 141 -18.48 -0.80 -13.67
CA GLU A 141 -18.92 0.56 -13.98
C GLU A 141 -19.45 1.27 -12.74
N CYS A 142 -18.88 2.44 -12.42
CA CYS A 142 -19.23 3.21 -11.21
C CYS A 142 -20.72 3.55 -11.14
N SER A 143 -21.35 3.86 -12.27
CA SER A 143 -22.76 4.26 -12.37
C SER A 143 -23.74 3.13 -12.02
N VAL A 144 -23.28 1.88 -11.89
CA VAL A 144 -24.13 0.78 -11.42
C VAL A 144 -24.46 0.92 -9.94
N CYS A 145 -23.55 1.51 -9.14
CA CYS A 145 -23.73 1.69 -7.70
C CYS A 145 -23.86 3.16 -7.30
N HIS A 146 -23.13 4.06 -7.96
CA HIS A 146 -23.14 5.50 -7.70
C HIS A 146 -24.23 6.19 -8.52
N THR A 147 -25.49 5.86 -8.23
CA THR A 147 -26.69 6.35 -8.93
C THR A 147 -27.26 7.64 -8.34
N MET A 148 -26.80 8.03 -7.15
CA MET A 148 -27.23 9.25 -6.44
C MET A 148 -26.05 10.20 -6.23
N PRO A 149 -26.29 11.54 -6.21
CA PRO A 149 -25.27 12.52 -5.87
C PRO A 149 -24.64 12.22 -4.50
N GLU A 150 -23.31 12.13 -4.46
CA GLU A 150 -22.61 11.88 -3.20
C GLU A 150 -22.52 13.14 -2.33
N ARG A 151 -22.50 12.91 -1.02
CA ARG A 151 -22.41 13.95 0.02
C ARG A 151 -21.01 13.97 0.63
N GLY A 152 -20.34 15.11 0.58
CA GLY A 152 -19.31 15.44 1.56
C GLY A 152 -19.95 15.89 2.88
N PRO A 153 -19.38 15.61 4.07
CA PRO A 153 -19.97 16.00 5.36
C PRO A 153 -20.19 17.52 5.51
N LEU A 154 -19.46 18.33 4.74
CA LEU A 154 -19.52 19.80 4.72
C LEU A 154 -20.15 20.37 3.43
N MET A 155 -20.69 19.52 2.55
CA MET A 155 -21.25 19.94 1.27
C MET A 155 -22.79 19.85 1.29
N PRO A 156 -23.50 20.83 0.69
CA PRO A 156 -24.95 20.75 0.49
C PRO A 156 -25.34 19.54 -0.37
N LEU A 157 -26.56 19.03 -0.16
CA LEU A 157 -27.12 17.98 -1.03
C LEU A 157 -27.17 18.48 -2.48
N GLY A 158 -26.71 17.65 -3.42
CA GLY A 158 -26.68 17.99 -4.84
C GLY A 158 -25.48 18.83 -5.31
N ALA A 159 -24.55 19.19 -4.41
CA ALA A 159 -23.38 19.98 -4.77
C ALA A 159 -22.31 19.20 -5.58
N VAL A 160 -22.42 17.88 -5.64
CA VAL A 160 -21.47 17.00 -6.34
C VAL A 160 -22.26 16.09 -7.28
N SER A 161 -22.15 16.32 -8.59
CA SER A 161 -22.75 15.45 -9.61
C SER A 161 -22.08 14.08 -9.59
N PRO A 162 -22.81 12.95 -9.69
CA PRO A 162 -22.23 11.62 -9.83
C PRO A 162 -21.61 11.44 -11.24
N ASP A 163 -20.61 12.26 -11.57
CA ASP A 163 -19.87 12.17 -12.82
C ASP A 163 -18.61 11.31 -12.61
N LYS A 164 -18.30 10.49 -13.62
CA LYS A 164 -17.10 9.65 -13.73
C LYS A 164 -15.79 10.45 -13.64
N LYS A 165 -15.83 11.79 -13.80
CA LYS A 165 -14.66 12.69 -13.77
C LYS A 165 -14.47 13.46 -12.48
N LEU A 166 -15.15 13.08 -11.40
CA LEU A 166 -14.90 13.70 -10.10
C LEU A 166 -13.42 13.52 -9.70
N PRO A 167 -12.72 14.59 -9.29
CA PRO A 167 -11.34 14.50 -8.83
C PRO A 167 -11.30 13.92 -7.40
N TRP A 168 -11.57 12.62 -7.28
CA TRP A 168 -11.60 11.88 -6.01
C TRP A 168 -10.23 11.78 -5.31
N HIS A 169 -9.16 12.19 -5.99
CA HIS A 169 -7.81 12.13 -5.49
C HIS A 169 -7.13 13.51 -5.53
N PRO A 170 -6.37 13.86 -4.48
CA PRO A 170 -5.59 15.10 -4.46
C PRO A 170 -4.36 15.04 -5.39
N VAL A 171 -4.05 13.86 -5.93
CA VAL A 171 -2.93 13.61 -6.84
C VAL A 171 -3.42 12.88 -8.08
N GLU A 172 -2.79 13.13 -9.23
CA GLU A 172 -3.13 12.46 -10.48
C GLU A 172 -2.65 11.00 -10.43
N LEU A 173 -3.59 10.08 -10.55
CA LEU A 173 -3.29 8.65 -10.66
C LEU A 173 -3.04 8.29 -12.12
N ASN A 174 -1.84 7.76 -12.41
CA ASN A 174 -1.42 7.39 -13.75
C ASN A 174 -1.16 5.88 -13.89
N GLY A 175 -1.20 5.39 -15.13
CA GLY A 175 -0.86 4.01 -15.46
C GLY A 175 -1.70 2.98 -14.70
N LYS A 176 -1.03 2.03 -14.01
CA LYS A 176 -1.73 1.01 -13.21
C LYS A 176 -2.40 1.57 -11.95
N HIS A 177 -1.89 2.67 -11.39
CA HIS A 177 -2.47 3.28 -10.19
C HIS A 177 -3.86 3.89 -10.47
N ALA A 178 -4.15 4.29 -11.71
CA ALA A 178 -5.47 4.76 -12.12
C ALA A 178 -6.54 3.65 -12.14
N ARG A 179 -6.12 2.38 -12.13
CA ARG A 179 -7.00 1.22 -12.36
C ARG A 179 -7.00 0.21 -11.21
N ILE A 180 -6.11 0.40 -10.23
CA ILE A 180 -6.05 -0.45 -9.05
C ILE A 180 -7.22 -0.11 -8.11
N LEU A 181 -7.71 -1.10 -7.36
CA LEU A 181 -8.72 -0.86 -6.34
C LEU A 181 -8.20 0.13 -5.29
N CYS A 182 -9.04 1.09 -4.90
CA CYS A 182 -8.70 2.09 -3.88
C CYS A 182 -8.16 1.44 -2.59
N SER A 183 -8.73 0.30 -2.19
CA SER A 183 -8.36 -0.46 -1.00
C SER A 183 -6.95 -1.08 -1.04
N ARG A 184 -6.25 -1.01 -2.18
CA ARG A 184 -4.84 -1.41 -2.27
C ARG A 184 -3.90 -0.32 -1.78
N CYS A 185 -4.34 0.94 -1.81
CA CYS A 185 -3.61 2.08 -1.29
C CYS A 185 -4.22 2.55 0.05
N HIS A 186 -5.54 2.57 0.15
CA HIS A 186 -6.27 2.96 1.35
C HIS A 186 -6.51 1.75 2.25
N SER A 187 -5.94 1.78 3.45
CA SER A 187 -6.18 0.80 4.50
C SER A 187 -6.81 1.49 5.71
N ALA A 188 -7.86 0.88 6.28
CA ALA A 188 -8.51 1.39 7.48
C ALA A 188 -7.51 1.61 8.63
N GLY A 189 -7.47 2.85 9.15
CA GLY A 189 -6.55 3.32 10.18
C GLY A 189 -5.23 3.90 9.65
N TYR A 190 -4.86 3.65 8.39
CA TYR A 190 -3.55 4.02 7.88
C TYR A 190 -3.66 5.10 6.80
N ARG A 191 -2.69 6.01 6.78
CA ARG A 191 -2.54 6.91 5.64
C ARG A 191 -2.21 6.08 4.39
N PRO A 192 -2.71 6.48 3.21
CA PRO A 192 -2.21 5.94 1.98
C PRO A 192 -0.69 6.13 1.88
N PRO A 193 0.01 5.18 1.25
CA PRO A 193 1.42 5.33 1.01
C PRO A 193 1.67 6.53 0.11
N SER A 194 2.70 7.30 0.43
CA SER A 194 3.04 8.55 -0.28
C SER A 194 4.35 8.44 -1.07
N ASP A 195 5.03 7.31 -0.94
CA ASP A 195 6.29 7.03 -1.63
C ASP A 195 6.18 5.68 -2.37
N CYS A 196 6.79 5.61 -3.55
CA CYS A 196 6.92 4.43 -4.40
C CYS A 196 7.41 3.21 -3.59
N ILE A 197 8.39 3.40 -2.72
CA ILE A 197 9.04 2.30 -1.98
C ILE A 197 8.12 1.64 -0.96
N GLU A 198 7.17 2.39 -0.38
CA GLU A 198 6.24 1.88 0.62
C GLU A 198 5.37 0.73 0.07
N CYS A 199 5.14 0.71 -1.25
CA CYS A 199 4.45 -0.39 -1.95
C CYS A 199 5.38 -1.31 -2.77
N HIS A 200 6.31 -0.75 -3.54
CA HIS A 200 7.05 -1.52 -4.55
C HIS A 200 8.25 -2.31 -4.00
N LYS A 201 8.66 -2.07 -2.74
CA LYS A 201 9.66 -2.87 -2.00
C LYS A 201 10.93 -3.23 -2.82
N PHE A 202 11.40 -2.32 -3.66
CA PHE A 202 12.65 -2.50 -4.40
C PHE A 202 13.87 -2.42 -3.47
N ASN A 203 14.97 -3.06 -3.84
CA ASN A 203 16.20 -3.04 -3.05
C ASN A 203 16.92 -1.69 -3.24
N THR A 204 16.95 -0.89 -2.17
CA THR A 204 17.55 0.46 -2.15
C THR A 204 19.07 0.47 -2.22
N ALA A 205 19.73 -0.67 -2.03
CA ALA A 205 21.17 -0.80 -2.18
C ALA A 205 21.60 -0.93 -3.66
N ALA A 206 20.65 -1.13 -4.58
CA ALA A 206 20.98 -1.24 -5.99
C ALA A 206 21.64 0.06 -6.52
N PRO A 207 22.69 -0.02 -7.36
CA PRO A 207 23.43 1.17 -7.79
C PRO A 207 22.57 2.25 -8.46
N MET A 208 21.54 1.83 -9.20
CA MET A 208 20.63 2.69 -9.94
C MET A 208 19.64 3.44 -9.03
N MET A 209 19.50 3.04 -7.76
CA MET A 209 18.67 3.73 -6.77
C MET A 209 19.31 5.03 -6.25
N LYS A 210 20.54 5.34 -6.67
CA LYS A 210 21.17 6.64 -6.42
C LYS A 210 20.67 7.75 -7.35
N MET A 211 19.94 7.39 -8.41
CA MET A 211 19.34 8.32 -9.38
C MET A 211 17.85 8.53 -9.08
N ALA A 212 17.24 9.53 -9.71
CA ALA A 212 15.80 9.71 -9.57
C ALA A 212 15.07 8.57 -10.30
N CYS A 213 13.96 8.08 -9.71
CA CYS A 213 13.20 6.98 -10.33
C CYS A 213 12.75 7.32 -11.76
N THR A 214 12.46 8.60 -12.02
CA THR A 214 12.02 9.14 -13.30
C THR A 214 13.09 9.13 -14.39
N ASP A 215 14.37 9.00 -14.03
CA ASP A 215 15.47 8.93 -15.01
C ASP A 215 15.38 7.63 -15.84
N CYS A 216 14.80 6.58 -15.25
CA CYS A 216 14.51 5.30 -15.92
C CYS A 216 13.00 5.09 -16.16
N HIS A 217 12.16 5.38 -15.16
CA HIS A 217 10.70 5.25 -15.22
C HIS A 217 10.06 6.55 -15.71
N GLN A 218 10.34 6.88 -16.98
CA GLN A 218 9.95 8.15 -17.58
C GLN A 218 8.43 8.35 -17.69
N LYS A 219 7.64 7.27 -17.63
CA LYS A 219 6.18 7.35 -17.65
C LYS A 219 5.61 7.21 -16.24
N PRO A 220 5.01 8.28 -15.67
CA PRO A 220 4.41 8.24 -14.35
C PRO A 220 3.42 7.08 -14.19
N GLY A 221 3.56 6.32 -13.10
CA GLY A 221 2.65 5.20 -12.79
C GLY A 221 2.85 3.92 -13.61
N GLU A 222 3.92 3.84 -14.42
CA GLU A 222 4.36 2.61 -15.06
C GLU A 222 5.71 2.12 -14.49
N ALA A 223 5.72 0.88 -14.01
CA ALA A 223 6.91 0.26 -13.43
C ALA A 223 7.92 -0.25 -14.48
N LYS A 224 7.63 -0.13 -15.79
CA LYS A 224 8.57 -0.54 -16.84
C LYS A 224 9.47 0.65 -17.17
N PRO A 225 10.80 0.51 -17.13
CA PRO A 225 11.67 1.57 -17.60
C PRO A 225 11.49 1.73 -19.12
N LEU A 226 11.37 2.98 -19.57
CA LEU A 226 11.35 3.29 -21.01
C LEU A 226 12.76 3.50 -21.56
N THR A 227 13.67 3.97 -20.71
CA THR A 227 15.10 4.16 -21.01
C THR A 227 15.76 2.81 -21.30
N ALA A 228 16.43 2.70 -22.46
CA ALA A 228 17.19 1.49 -22.79
C ALA A 228 18.46 1.42 -21.94
N CYS A 229 18.79 0.23 -21.41
CA CYS A 229 19.95 0.05 -20.53
C CYS A 229 21.27 0.53 -21.18
N LYS A 230 21.39 0.37 -22.50
CA LYS A 230 22.58 0.75 -23.29
C LYS A 230 22.82 2.26 -23.37
N GLU A 231 21.84 3.09 -23.03
CA GLU A 231 22.02 4.55 -23.01
C GLU A 231 22.96 4.99 -21.87
N CYS A 232 22.99 4.25 -20.76
CA CYS A 232 23.91 4.49 -19.64
C CYS A 232 25.01 3.40 -19.52
N HIS A 233 24.75 2.19 -19.99
CA HIS A 233 25.69 1.06 -19.99
C HIS A 233 26.22 0.79 -21.40
N ASP A 234 27.02 1.72 -21.92
CA ASP A 234 27.61 1.68 -23.26
C ASP A 234 28.64 0.54 -23.44
N LYS A 235 29.30 0.16 -22.34
CA LYS A 235 30.34 -0.87 -22.33
C LYS A 235 30.03 -1.96 -21.33
N VAL A 236 29.77 -3.16 -21.85
CA VAL A 236 29.58 -4.38 -21.08
C VAL A 236 30.78 -5.31 -21.25
N TYR A 237 31.22 -5.94 -20.17
CA TYR A 237 32.42 -6.77 -20.15
C TYR A 237 32.12 -8.15 -19.53
N GLY A 238 33.11 -9.05 -19.56
CA GLY A 238 33.03 -10.36 -18.93
C GLY A 238 32.08 -11.30 -19.67
N LEU A 239 31.11 -11.87 -18.96
CA LEU A 239 30.14 -12.83 -19.49
C LEU A 239 29.41 -12.33 -20.74
N HIS A 240 29.11 -11.02 -20.81
CA HIS A 240 28.46 -10.42 -21.97
C HIS A 240 29.25 -10.63 -23.28
N ALA A 241 30.56 -10.74 -23.22
CA ALA A 241 31.42 -10.94 -24.40
C ALA A 241 31.62 -12.43 -24.75
N LYS A 242 30.87 -13.35 -24.13
CA LYS A 242 31.01 -14.81 -24.31
C LYS A 242 29.82 -15.41 -25.03
N GLY A 243 30.06 -15.94 -26.24
CA GLY A 243 29.02 -16.62 -27.01
C GLY A 243 27.80 -15.72 -27.23
N GLY A 244 26.59 -16.30 -27.17
CA GLY A 244 25.33 -15.59 -27.39
C GLY A 244 24.81 -14.74 -26.22
N HIS A 245 25.57 -14.56 -25.13
CA HIS A 245 25.10 -13.78 -23.97
C HIS A 245 24.88 -12.30 -24.28
N LEU A 246 25.53 -11.75 -25.33
CA LEU A 246 25.30 -10.37 -25.78
C LEU A 246 23.95 -10.20 -26.47
N ASP A 247 23.42 -11.27 -27.05
CA ASP A 247 22.17 -11.28 -27.82
C ASP A 247 20.95 -11.52 -26.92
N ALA A 248 21.14 -12.02 -25.70
CA ALA A 248 20.09 -12.15 -24.69
C ALA A 248 19.62 -10.78 -24.20
N ALA A 249 18.36 -10.67 -23.77
CA ALA A 249 17.89 -9.44 -23.16
C ALA A 249 18.56 -9.26 -21.80
N CYS A 250 18.92 -8.02 -21.44
CA CYS A 250 19.60 -7.74 -20.18
C CYS A 250 18.82 -8.27 -18.97
N THR A 251 17.48 -8.25 -19.06
CA THR A 251 16.56 -8.71 -18.01
C THR A 251 16.42 -10.22 -17.91
N ASP A 252 16.93 -10.98 -18.87
CA ASP A 252 16.92 -12.46 -18.81
C ASP A 252 17.89 -12.96 -17.74
N CYS A 253 18.93 -12.18 -17.43
CA CYS A 253 19.83 -12.43 -16.31
C CYS A 253 19.62 -11.41 -15.20
N HIS A 254 19.67 -10.12 -15.51
CA HIS A 254 19.63 -9.09 -14.48
C HIS A 254 18.21 -8.75 -14.04
N LYS A 255 17.93 -8.95 -12.76
CA LYS A 255 16.71 -8.45 -12.15
C LYS A 255 16.81 -6.95 -11.87
N PRO A 256 15.91 -6.10 -12.41
CA PRO A 256 15.88 -4.69 -12.09
C PRO A 256 15.74 -4.45 -10.58
N HIS A 257 16.45 -3.44 -10.10
CA HIS A 257 16.59 -3.08 -8.68
C HIS A 257 17.32 -4.10 -7.82
N ASP A 258 17.98 -5.11 -8.39
CA ASP A 258 18.86 -6.04 -7.66
C ASP A 258 20.23 -6.08 -8.34
N TRP A 259 20.22 -6.28 -9.67
CA TRP A 259 21.31 -6.18 -10.64
C TRP A 259 22.55 -7.06 -10.40
N ALA A 260 22.79 -7.50 -9.18
CA ALA A 260 23.84 -8.45 -8.84
C ALA A 260 23.37 -9.90 -9.12
N MET A 261 24.14 -10.62 -9.91
CA MET A 261 23.98 -12.07 -10.09
C MET A 261 24.68 -12.78 -8.93
N THR A 262 23.94 -13.00 -7.84
CA THR A 262 24.46 -13.64 -6.63
C THR A 262 24.13 -15.12 -6.53
N GLY A 263 23.26 -15.62 -7.42
CA GLY A 263 22.82 -17.01 -7.48
C GLY A 263 23.23 -17.74 -8.75
N ARG A 264 22.92 -19.04 -8.81
CA ARG A 264 23.08 -19.90 -9.99
C ARG A 264 21.79 -20.10 -10.78
N ASP A 265 20.66 -19.69 -10.22
CA ASP A 265 19.32 -20.04 -10.68
C ASP A 265 19.07 -19.55 -12.11
N GLN A 266 19.42 -18.31 -12.42
CA GLN A 266 19.28 -17.76 -13.77
C GLN A 266 20.22 -18.42 -14.78
N CYS A 267 21.38 -18.91 -14.34
CA CYS A 267 22.33 -19.59 -15.23
C CYS A 267 21.79 -20.95 -15.66
N ILE A 268 21.17 -21.69 -14.73
CA ILE A 268 20.66 -23.05 -14.97
C ILE A 268 19.33 -23.10 -15.73
N GLU A 269 18.67 -21.96 -15.93
CA GLU A 269 17.51 -21.85 -16.83
C GLU A 269 17.90 -22.16 -18.29
N CYS A 270 19.09 -21.72 -18.72
CA CYS A 270 19.64 -22.05 -20.03
C CYS A 270 20.67 -23.19 -19.97
N HIS A 271 21.51 -23.23 -18.94
CA HIS A 271 22.53 -24.26 -18.73
C HIS A 271 22.00 -25.40 -17.85
N SER A 272 20.93 -26.03 -18.31
CA SER A 272 20.24 -27.08 -17.54
C SER A 272 21.08 -28.33 -17.31
N ASP A 273 22.09 -28.56 -18.15
CA ASP A 273 23.12 -29.60 -18.03
C ASP A 273 24.01 -29.42 -16.79
N MET A 274 24.11 -28.19 -16.27
CA MET A 274 24.95 -27.85 -15.12
C MET A 274 24.19 -27.82 -13.79
N LYS A 275 22.93 -28.26 -13.76
CA LYS A 275 22.07 -28.21 -12.55
C LYS A 275 22.67 -28.91 -11.33
N GLU A 276 23.39 -30.01 -11.50
CA GLU A 276 24.02 -30.75 -10.39
C GLU A 276 25.47 -30.31 -10.11
N HIS A 277 26.03 -29.42 -10.92
CA HIS A 277 27.40 -29.00 -10.78
C HIS A 277 27.59 -28.08 -9.57
N ASN A 278 28.30 -28.55 -8.55
CA ASN A 278 28.75 -27.78 -7.38
C ASN A 278 27.63 -26.96 -6.71
N VAL A 279 26.45 -27.56 -6.51
CA VAL A 279 25.21 -26.91 -6.04
C VAL A 279 25.43 -26.05 -4.78
N ALA A 280 26.25 -26.52 -3.84
CA ALA A 280 26.52 -25.83 -2.58
C ALA A 280 27.49 -24.62 -2.68
N LYS A 281 28.09 -24.36 -3.85
CA LYS A 281 29.12 -23.31 -4.02
C LYS A 281 28.57 -21.97 -4.51
N GLY A 282 27.26 -21.86 -4.73
CA GLY A 282 26.61 -20.58 -5.08
C GLY A 282 26.81 -20.18 -6.54
N ALA A 283 26.99 -18.89 -6.81
CA ALA A 283 27.02 -18.34 -8.17
C ALA A 283 28.20 -18.87 -9.00
N CYS A 284 27.95 -19.17 -10.27
CA CYS A 284 28.96 -19.68 -11.21
C CYS A 284 30.18 -18.74 -11.36
N VAL A 285 29.96 -17.43 -11.23
CA VAL A 285 31.02 -16.40 -11.29
C VAL A 285 32.05 -16.50 -10.17
N SER A 286 31.77 -17.22 -9.08
CA SER A 286 32.74 -17.45 -8.00
C SER A 286 33.90 -18.35 -8.42
N CYS A 287 33.68 -19.24 -9.39
CA CYS A 287 34.69 -20.16 -9.92
C CYS A 287 35.04 -19.87 -11.39
N HIS A 288 34.13 -19.29 -12.16
CA HIS A 288 34.32 -19.00 -13.58
C HIS A 288 34.54 -17.50 -13.83
N SER A 289 35.67 -17.16 -14.46
CA SER A 289 36.05 -15.76 -14.71
C SER A 289 35.42 -15.14 -15.96
N PHE A 290 34.80 -15.95 -16.83
CA PHE A 290 34.11 -15.57 -18.07
C PHE A 290 34.81 -14.52 -18.97
N ARG A 291 36.14 -14.33 -18.87
CA ARG A 291 36.91 -13.37 -19.67
C ARG A 291 37.13 -13.86 -21.11
N ALA A 292 37.04 -12.97 -22.09
CA ALA A 292 37.24 -13.29 -23.51
C ALA A 292 38.69 -13.75 -23.83
N GLY A 293 38.89 -15.07 -23.98
CA GLY A 293 40.10 -15.76 -24.50
C GLY A 293 41.25 -15.91 -23.50
N LYS A 294 41.96 -17.05 -23.35
CA LYS A 294 42.33 -18.11 -24.31
C LYS A 294 41.84 -19.50 -23.89
N SER A 295 41.90 -20.41 -24.87
CA SER A 295 41.43 -21.80 -24.87
C SER A 295 41.67 -22.61 -23.60
N ALA A 296 40.75 -23.56 -23.40
CA ALA A 296 40.90 -24.74 -22.57
C ALA A 296 42.37 -25.20 -22.43
N ARG A 297 42.80 -25.44 -21.20
CA ARG A 297 43.93 -26.32 -20.93
C ARG A 297 43.37 -27.62 -20.36
N LYS A 298 43.76 -28.69 -21.07
CA LYS A 298 43.74 -30.11 -20.77
C LYS A 298 43.46 -30.49 -19.32
#